data_AF-A0A9X3N9L3-F1
#
_entry.id   AF-A0A9X3N9L3-F1
#
_cell.length_a   1.000
_cell.length_b   1.000
_cell.length_c   1.000
_cell.angle_alpha   90.00
_cell.angle_beta   90.00
_cell.angle_gamma   90.00
#
_symmetry.space_group_name_H-M   'P 1'
#
loop_
_entity.id
_entity.type
_entity.pdbx_description
1 polymer ?
#
loop_
_entity_poly.entity_id
_entity_poly.type
_entity_poly.pdbx_seq_one_letter_code
_entity_poly.pdbx_strand_id
1 'polypeptide(L)'
;MPFVRLAACCAALVIVGACGAESRPRPAAAPTATPDPSGLRFVKPPLVTFHAGDDSVSITARLNRGLRHNLGHPGEVADTPVVLDVPTAEHDYLVGMDRDPVRPTCYRETVGVDTPLVDGQPIEVSLVLDEQRRVTTTATLRELADGESIRPERELGCPNREPGLPSVHRCDDDAPGLYSIWMVSARGTSCRRAAAVMRAAERDAPSGGDCYEDLCLRGQEYRGYRCRAALSGEAYWDIVCSRGEAEVRGNAAD
;
A
#
# COMPACT_ATOMS: atom_id res chain seq x y z
N MET A 1 -1.79 76.41 -64.05
CA MET A 1 -1.91 77.38 -62.93
C MET A 1 -3.36 77.33 -62.47
N PRO A 2 -3.72 77.14 -61.19
CA PRO A 2 -2.96 77.18 -59.94
C PRO A 2 -2.91 75.83 -59.18
N PHE A 3 -2.00 75.78 -58.21
CA PHE A 3 -1.86 74.77 -57.16
C PHE A 3 -2.93 74.95 -56.07
N VAL A 4 -3.48 73.85 -55.53
CA VAL A 4 -3.93 73.79 -54.13
C VAL A 4 -3.58 72.42 -53.55
N ARG A 5 -2.70 72.43 -52.55
CA ARG A 5 -2.35 71.35 -51.61
C ARG A 5 -3.38 71.33 -50.49
N LEU A 6 -3.75 70.16 -49.95
CA LEU A 6 -4.17 69.90 -48.55
C LEU A 6 -4.72 68.47 -48.47
N ALA A 7 -4.53 67.66 -47.43
CA ALA A 7 -3.52 67.48 -46.41
C ALA A 7 -3.88 66.12 -45.81
N ALA A 8 -2.92 65.20 -45.76
CA ALA A 8 -3.10 63.90 -45.15
C ALA A 8 -3.13 64.09 -43.62
N CYS A 9 -4.28 63.82 -43.00
CA CYS A 9 -4.35 63.62 -41.55
C CYS A 9 -4.15 62.12 -41.26
N CYS A 10 -2.90 61.74 -41.00
CA CYS A 10 -2.58 60.51 -40.28
C CYS A 10 -3.07 60.65 -38.84
N ALA A 11 -4.13 59.94 -38.48
CA ALA A 11 -4.47 59.70 -37.08
C ALA A 11 -3.56 58.58 -36.55
N ALA A 12 -2.47 58.97 -35.91
CA ALA A 12 -1.63 58.06 -35.14
C ALA A 12 -2.36 57.68 -33.85
N LEU A 13 -2.84 56.43 -33.78
CA LEU A 13 -3.37 55.85 -32.56
C LEU A 13 -2.17 55.51 -31.65
N VAL A 14 -1.94 56.32 -30.63
CA VAL A 14 -0.99 56.02 -29.55
C VAL A 14 -1.66 55.02 -28.62
N ILE A 15 -1.32 53.74 -28.76
CA ILE A 15 -1.64 52.73 -27.75
C ILE A 15 -0.61 52.89 -26.63
N VAL A 16 -1.06 53.44 -25.51
CA VAL A 16 -0.30 53.46 -24.26
C VAL A 16 -0.17 52.00 -23.80
N GLY A 17 1.03 51.45 -23.91
CA GLY A 17 1.38 50.15 -23.35
C GLY A 17 1.32 50.23 -21.83
N ALA A 18 0.20 49.79 -21.25
CA ALA A 18 0.16 49.37 -19.87
C ALA A 18 0.90 48.02 -19.79
N CYS A 19 2.03 47.99 -19.08
CA CYS A 19 2.64 46.76 -18.61
C CYS A 19 1.64 46.06 -17.69
N GLY A 20 0.76 45.24 -18.26
CA GLY A 20 0.02 44.23 -17.52
C GLY A 20 1.05 43.25 -16.98
N ALA A 21 1.38 43.39 -15.70
CA ALA A 21 2.04 42.33 -14.96
C ALA A 21 1.10 41.11 -15.02
N GLU A 22 1.39 40.19 -15.94
CA GLU A 22 0.79 38.86 -15.94
C GLU A 22 1.05 38.26 -14.57
N SER A 23 0.00 38.29 -13.77
CA SER A 23 -0.07 37.62 -12.49
C SER A 23 -0.03 36.14 -12.84
N ARG A 24 1.17 35.57 -12.98
CA ARG A 24 1.33 34.12 -13.09
C ARG A 24 0.50 33.52 -11.96
N PRO A 25 -0.47 32.63 -12.25
CA PRO A 25 -1.19 31.96 -11.20
C PRO A 25 -0.14 31.28 -10.32
N ARG A 26 -0.07 31.73 -9.06
CA ARG A 26 0.77 31.12 -8.05
C ARG A 26 0.39 29.64 -8.06
N PRO A 27 1.35 28.70 -8.18
CA PRO A 27 1.04 27.28 -8.04
C PRO A 27 0.21 27.13 -6.77
N ALA A 28 -0.98 26.54 -6.89
CA ALA A 28 -1.77 26.18 -5.73
C ALA A 28 -0.81 25.41 -4.81
N ALA A 29 -0.64 25.90 -3.58
CA ALA A 29 0.18 25.19 -2.61
C ALA A 29 -0.39 23.77 -2.52
N ALA A 30 0.46 22.77 -2.75
CA ALA A 30 0.08 21.38 -2.54
C ALA A 30 -0.57 21.28 -1.14
N PRO A 31 -1.71 20.58 -1.00
CA PRO A 31 -2.35 20.43 0.30
C PRO A 31 -1.30 19.96 1.30
N THR A 32 -1.03 20.81 2.28
CA THR A 32 0.00 20.54 3.28
C THR A 32 -0.50 19.36 4.09
N ALA A 33 0.17 18.20 3.95
CA ALA A 33 -0.17 17.00 4.68
C ALA A 33 -0.26 17.33 6.17
N THR A 34 -1.45 17.14 6.76
CA THR A 34 -1.60 17.29 8.21
C THR A 34 -0.82 16.14 8.85
N PRO A 35 0.16 16.41 9.72
CA PRO A 35 0.91 15.35 10.39
C PRO A 35 -0.08 14.39 11.07
N ASP A 36 0.05 13.10 10.83
CA ASP A 36 -0.79 12.11 11.52
C ASP A 36 -0.53 12.26 13.04
N PRO A 37 -1.56 12.58 13.86
CA PRO A 37 -1.41 12.72 15.30
C PRO A 37 -0.84 11.47 15.98
N SER A 38 -0.91 10.32 15.32
CA SER A 38 -0.33 9.07 15.81
C SER A 38 1.20 8.97 15.65
N GLY A 39 1.82 9.89 14.91
CA GLY A 39 3.25 9.86 14.57
C GLY A 39 3.65 8.76 13.58
N LEU A 40 2.68 8.19 12.86
CA LEU A 40 2.93 7.26 11.76
C LEU A 40 3.70 7.97 10.64
N ARG A 41 4.75 7.33 10.13
CA ARG A 41 5.55 7.85 9.02
C ARG A 41 6.28 6.74 8.28
N PHE A 42 6.67 7.04 7.04
CA PHE A 42 7.68 6.24 6.34
C PHE A 42 9.03 6.32 7.07
N VAL A 43 9.69 5.17 7.22
CA VAL A 43 11.04 5.11 7.83
C VAL A 43 12.11 5.57 6.84
N LYS A 44 11.88 5.27 5.56
CA LYS A 44 12.70 5.66 4.41
C LYS A 44 11.76 5.94 3.23
N PRO A 45 12.23 6.64 2.18
CA PRO A 45 11.51 6.69 0.91
C PRO A 45 11.06 5.28 0.48
N PRO A 46 9.79 5.09 0.08
CA PRO A 46 9.29 3.84 -0.48
C PRO A 46 10.08 3.42 -1.72
N LEU A 47 10.08 2.13 -2.02
CA LEU A 47 10.53 1.60 -3.29
C LEU A 47 9.35 1.66 -4.26
N VAL A 48 9.50 2.38 -5.37
CA VAL A 48 8.49 2.46 -6.43
C VAL A 48 9.11 1.88 -7.69
N THR A 49 8.61 0.74 -8.12
CA THR A 49 9.20 -0.02 -9.22
C THR A 49 8.19 -0.35 -10.30
N PHE A 50 8.66 -0.44 -11.54
CA PHE A 50 7.86 -0.83 -12.70
C PHE A 50 8.71 -1.63 -13.68
N HIS A 51 8.07 -2.34 -14.61
CA HIS A 51 8.74 -2.91 -15.78
C HIS A 51 8.36 -2.12 -17.04
N ALA A 52 9.26 -2.03 -18.01
CA ALA A 52 8.97 -1.35 -19.25
C ALA A 52 7.81 -2.02 -20.00
N GLY A 53 6.79 -1.23 -20.32
CA GLY A 53 5.58 -1.70 -20.99
C GLY A 53 4.43 -2.06 -20.06
N ASP A 54 4.67 -2.11 -18.74
CA ASP A 54 3.60 -2.26 -17.75
C ASP A 54 2.88 -0.92 -17.55
N ASP A 55 1.57 -1.01 -17.30
CA ASP A 55 0.67 0.08 -16.92
C ASP A 55 0.46 0.12 -15.40
N SER A 56 1.44 -0.35 -14.63
CA SER A 56 1.35 -0.38 -13.17
C SER A 56 2.70 -0.11 -12.49
N VAL A 57 2.61 0.34 -11.24
CA VAL A 57 3.78 0.47 -10.35
C VAL A 57 3.56 -0.36 -9.09
N SER A 58 4.60 -1.09 -8.70
CA SER A 58 4.66 -1.77 -7.40
C SER A 58 5.32 -0.84 -6.39
N ILE A 59 4.59 -0.51 -5.33
CA ILE A 59 5.03 0.33 -4.22
C ILE A 59 5.33 -0.59 -3.04
N THR A 60 6.52 -0.50 -2.46
CA THR A 60 6.87 -1.16 -1.20
C THR A 60 7.32 -0.13 -0.18
N ALA A 61 6.69 -0.14 0.99
CA ALA A 61 6.94 0.85 2.03
C ALA A 61 7.21 0.20 3.39
N ARG A 62 8.05 0.86 4.19
CA ARG A 62 8.23 0.54 5.61
C ARG A 62 7.73 1.68 6.49
N LEU A 63 6.85 1.35 7.42
CA LEU A 63 6.35 2.26 8.43
C LEU A 63 7.16 2.13 9.74
N ASN A 64 7.15 3.18 10.55
CA ASN A 64 7.87 3.21 11.84
C ASN A 64 7.26 2.29 12.91
N ARG A 65 6.02 1.85 12.70
CA ARG A 65 5.28 0.85 13.48
C ARG A 65 4.29 0.12 12.57
N GLY A 66 3.70 -0.98 13.03
CA GLY A 66 2.57 -1.58 12.33
C GLY A 66 1.34 -0.67 12.37
N LEU A 67 0.46 -0.81 11.38
CA LEU A 67 -0.90 -0.25 11.43
C LEU A 67 -1.71 -0.92 12.55
N ARG A 68 -2.80 -0.31 13.01
CA ARG A 68 -3.56 -0.85 14.16
C ARG A 68 -4.40 -2.06 13.79
N HIS A 69 -4.91 -2.09 12.57
CA HIS A 69 -5.72 -3.17 12.03
C HIS A 69 -4.91 -3.85 10.93
N ASN A 70 -4.42 -5.06 11.17
CA ASN A 70 -3.57 -5.79 10.23
C ASN A 70 -4.07 -7.24 10.04
N LEU A 71 -5.37 -7.40 9.81
CA LEU A 71 -6.00 -8.66 9.45
C LEU A 71 -6.86 -8.38 8.22
N GLY A 72 -6.58 -9.06 7.10
CA GLY A 72 -7.17 -8.71 5.81
C GLY A 72 -6.56 -7.40 5.31
N HIS A 73 -7.37 -6.53 4.70
CA HIS A 73 -6.93 -5.19 4.30
C HIS A 73 -6.43 -4.38 5.51
N PRO A 74 -5.13 -4.04 5.56
CA PRO A 74 -4.55 -3.27 6.66
C PRO A 74 -5.14 -1.86 6.75
N GLY A 75 -5.32 -1.37 7.97
CA GLY A 75 -5.95 -0.10 8.26
C GLY A 75 -5.43 0.54 9.55
N GLU A 76 -5.40 1.87 9.60
CA GLU A 76 -5.18 2.59 10.87
C GLU A 76 -6.48 2.75 11.66
N VAL A 77 -7.62 2.69 10.99
CA VAL A 77 -8.98 2.69 11.54
C VAL A 77 -9.66 1.38 11.15
N ALA A 78 -10.52 0.85 12.02
CA ALA A 78 -11.30 -0.34 11.72
C ALA A 78 -12.15 -0.11 10.46
N ASP A 79 -12.22 -1.13 9.60
CA ASP A 79 -13.06 -1.14 8.39
C ASP A 79 -12.73 -0.01 7.39
N THR A 80 -11.57 0.63 7.52
CA THR A 80 -11.05 1.63 6.57
C THR A 80 -9.68 1.17 6.07
N PRO A 81 -9.63 0.52 4.90
CA PRO A 81 -8.37 0.13 4.28
C PRO A 81 -7.47 1.33 4.05
N VAL A 82 -6.19 1.15 4.34
CA VAL A 82 -5.13 2.08 3.97
C VAL A 82 -4.63 1.70 2.60
N VAL A 83 -4.36 2.71 1.76
CA VAL A 83 -3.78 2.52 0.43
C VAL A 83 -2.48 3.32 0.28
N LEU A 84 -1.57 2.78 -0.52
CA LEU A 84 -0.39 3.43 -1.06
C LEU A 84 -0.74 3.99 -2.43
N ASP A 85 -0.72 5.31 -2.53
CA ASP A 85 -1.19 6.07 -3.68
C ASP A 85 -0.03 6.86 -4.31
N VAL A 86 -0.12 7.06 -5.63
CA VAL A 86 0.70 8.00 -6.40
C VAL A 86 -0.22 8.87 -7.27
N PRO A 87 0.13 10.13 -7.58
CA PRO A 87 -0.79 11.08 -8.23
C PRO A 87 -1.46 10.65 -9.55
N THR A 88 -0.93 9.63 -10.23
CA THR A 88 -1.40 9.10 -11.51
C THR A 88 -2.03 7.72 -11.36
N ALA A 89 -2.34 7.30 -10.13
CA ALA A 89 -2.86 5.97 -9.84
C ALA A 89 -4.34 5.87 -10.18
N GLU A 90 -4.68 4.87 -10.99
CA GLU A 90 -6.04 4.41 -11.17
C GLU A 90 -6.38 3.39 -10.07
N HIS A 91 -7.39 3.70 -9.27
CA HIS A 91 -7.82 2.88 -8.13
C HIS A 91 -8.98 1.95 -8.50
N ASP A 92 -8.98 1.47 -9.75
CA ASP A 92 -10.00 0.52 -10.23
C ASP A 92 -9.76 -0.90 -9.67
N TYR A 93 -8.58 -1.14 -9.10
CA TYR A 93 -8.20 -2.40 -8.44
C TYR A 93 -8.43 -2.32 -6.93
N LEU A 94 -9.45 -3.05 -6.46
CA LEU A 94 -9.82 -3.17 -5.04
C LEU A 94 -8.85 -4.01 -4.20
N VAL A 95 -7.69 -4.39 -4.75
CA VAL A 95 -6.77 -5.33 -4.10
C VAL A 95 -6.21 -4.75 -2.79
N GLY A 96 -6.15 -3.43 -2.69
CA GLY A 96 -5.70 -2.72 -1.49
C GLY A 96 -4.25 -3.08 -1.11
N MET A 97 -3.79 -2.50 0.00
CA MET A 97 -2.43 -2.71 0.44
C MET A 97 -2.21 -4.11 1.04
N ASP A 98 -1.25 -4.85 0.52
CA ASP A 98 -0.80 -6.11 1.09
C ASP A 98 0.17 -5.89 2.24
N ARG A 99 0.09 -6.77 3.24
CA ARG A 99 1.06 -6.84 4.33
C ARG A 99 1.93 -8.08 4.19
N ASP A 100 3.23 -7.91 4.38
CA ASP A 100 4.12 -9.06 4.59
C ASP A 100 3.81 -9.73 5.96
N PRO A 101 3.43 -11.02 5.98
CA PRO A 101 3.06 -11.70 7.22
C PRO A 101 4.25 -11.88 8.18
N VAL A 102 5.48 -11.90 7.66
CA VAL A 102 6.73 -12.03 8.42
C VAL A 102 7.27 -10.65 8.84
N ARG A 103 6.94 -9.59 8.11
CA ARG A 103 7.50 -8.24 8.30
C ARG A 103 6.37 -7.24 8.65
N PRO A 104 5.99 -7.12 9.94
CA PRO A 104 4.75 -6.48 10.36
C PRO A 104 4.65 -4.97 10.10
N THR A 105 5.75 -4.33 9.69
CA THR A 105 5.80 -2.90 9.38
C THR A 105 6.09 -2.64 7.91
N CYS A 106 6.07 -3.67 7.06
CA CYS A 106 6.32 -3.55 5.63
C CYS A 106 5.11 -3.98 4.83
N TYR A 107 4.79 -3.12 3.87
CA TYR A 107 3.57 -3.14 3.11
C TYR A 107 3.89 -2.99 1.63
N ARG A 108 3.05 -3.59 0.80
CA ARG A 108 3.19 -3.57 -0.65
C ARG A 108 1.85 -3.26 -1.27
N GLU A 109 1.84 -2.53 -2.38
CA GLU A 109 0.66 -2.37 -3.21
C GLU A 109 1.08 -2.28 -4.66
N THR A 110 0.21 -2.71 -5.57
CA THR A 110 0.40 -2.50 -7.01
C THR A 110 -0.75 -1.62 -7.48
N VAL A 111 -0.43 -0.49 -8.08
CA VAL A 111 -1.43 0.48 -8.56
C VAL A 111 -1.27 0.66 -10.06
N GLY A 112 -2.39 0.67 -10.79
CA GLY A 112 -2.42 0.98 -12.22
C GLY A 112 -2.10 2.47 -12.43
N VAL A 113 -1.49 2.81 -13.56
CA VAL A 113 -1.12 4.18 -13.92
C VAL A 113 -1.40 4.45 -15.39
N ASP A 114 -1.91 5.65 -15.68
CA ASP A 114 -2.30 6.08 -17.03
C ASP A 114 -1.23 6.95 -17.72
N THR A 115 -0.19 7.35 -16.97
CA THR A 115 0.90 8.18 -17.49
C THR A 115 2.15 7.38 -17.83
N PRO A 116 2.92 7.80 -18.86
CA PRO A 116 4.22 7.20 -19.13
C PRO A 116 5.16 7.24 -17.93
N LEU A 117 5.70 6.08 -17.57
CA LEU A 117 6.67 5.93 -16.50
C LEU A 117 8.09 6.16 -17.02
N VAL A 118 8.91 6.87 -16.24
CA VAL A 118 10.29 7.19 -16.60
C VAL A 118 11.21 6.81 -15.44
N ASP A 119 12.23 5.99 -15.72
CA ASP A 119 13.25 5.62 -14.74
C ASP A 119 13.94 6.86 -14.16
N GLY A 120 14.18 6.85 -12.84
CA GLY A 120 14.81 7.96 -12.13
C GLY A 120 13.91 9.16 -11.86
N GLN A 121 12.66 9.16 -12.33
CA GLN A 121 11.71 10.25 -12.06
C GLN A 121 11.36 10.31 -10.56
N PRO A 122 11.35 11.51 -9.93
CA PRO A 122 10.78 11.66 -8.60
C PRO A 122 9.26 11.56 -8.65
N ILE A 123 8.68 10.84 -7.68
CA ILE A 123 7.23 10.69 -7.53
C ILE A 123 6.82 10.88 -6.08
N GLU A 124 5.69 11.56 -5.88
CA GLU A 124 5.06 11.63 -4.57
C GLU A 124 4.35 10.29 -4.30
N VAL A 125 4.60 9.74 -3.11
CA VAL A 125 3.92 8.55 -2.61
C VAL A 125 3.16 8.95 -1.36
N SER A 126 1.88 8.60 -1.31
CA SER A 126 0.98 8.89 -0.21
C SER A 126 0.51 7.58 0.43
N LEU A 127 0.62 7.47 1.76
CA LEU A 127 -0.15 6.52 2.54
C LEU A 127 -1.46 7.20 2.93
N VAL A 128 -2.56 6.83 2.28
CA VAL A 128 -3.89 7.40 2.54
C VAL A 128 -4.54 6.61 3.67
N LEU A 129 -4.75 7.27 4.81
CA LEU A 129 -5.30 6.63 6.02
C LEU A 129 -6.83 6.72 6.09
N ASP A 130 -7.37 7.83 5.59
CA ASP A 130 -8.78 8.11 5.37
C ASP A 130 -8.90 9.37 4.48
N GLU A 131 -10.13 9.89 4.31
CA GLU A 131 -10.42 11.08 3.51
C GLU A 131 -9.63 12.33 3.93
N GLN A 132 -9.21 12.43 5.20
CA GLN A 132 -8.62 13.64 5.78
C GLN A 132 -7.15 13.48 6.14
N ARG A 133 -6.67 12.23 6.29
CA ARG A 133 -5.32 11.93 6.78
C ARG A 133 -4.52 11.19 5.74
N ARG A 134 -3.35 11.74 5.42
CA ARG A 134 -2.35 11.14 4.55
C ARG A 134 -0.95 11.39 5.09
N VAL A 135 -0.07 10.42 4.89
CA VAL A 135 1.37 10.57 5.09
C VAL A 135 2.01 10.59 3.72
N THR A 136 2.71 11.66 3.36
CA THR A 136 3.32 11.79 2.04
C THR A 136 4.84 11.80 2.12
N THR A 137 5.49 11.34 1.06
CA THR A 137 6.95 11.42 0.88
C THR A 137 7.27 11.39 -0.60
N THR A 138 8.49 11.75 -0.97
CA THR A 138 8.99 11.56 -2.33
C THR A 138 9.80 10.26 -2.41
N ALA A 139 9.62 9.53 -3.50
CA ALA A 139 10.42 8.38 -3.90
C ALA A 139 10.97 8.59 -5.32
N THR A 140 11.82 7.69 -5.78
CA THR A 140 12.34 7.68 -7.15
C THR A 140 11.81 6.43 -7.84
N LEU A 141 11.20 6.58 -9.02
CA LEU A 141 10.83 5.46 -9.87
C LEU A 141 12.07 4.71 -10.30
N ARG A 142 11.97 3.39 -10.26
CA ARG A 142 13.01 2.48 -10.73
C ARG A 142 12.43 1.46 -11.69
N GLU A 143 12.93 1.47 -12.91
CA GLU A 143 12.67 0.40 -13.87
C GLU A 143 13.43 -0.86 -13.42
N LEU A 144 12.74 -2.01 -13.41
CA LEU A 144 13.35 -3.31 -13.13
C LEU A 144 13.58 -4.07 -14.43
N ALA A 145 14.79 -4.58 -14.61
CA ALA A 145 15.07 -5.49 -15.72
C ALA A 145 14.37 -6.85 -15.51
N ASP A 146 14.21 -7.61 -16.59
CA ASP A 146 13.65 -8.96 -16.53
C ASP A 146 14.43 -9.85 -15.54
N GLY A 147 13.71 -10.45 -14.58
CA GLY A 147 14.29 -11.30 -13.54
C GLY A 147 14.99 -10.55 -12.41
N GLU A 148 15.04 -9.22 -12.45
CA GLU A 148 15.47 -8.42 -11.32
C GLU A 148 14.42 -8.46 -10.21
N SER A 149 14.88 -8.60 -8.96
CA SER A 149 13.99 -8.54 -7.79
C SER A 149 14.50 -7.50 -6.80
N ILE A 150 13.58 -6.66 -6.33
CA ILE A 150 13.85 -5.80 -5.18
C ILE A 150 14.07 -6.65 -3.93
N ARG A 151 14.92 -6.16 -3.02
CA ARG A 151 15.11 -6.78 -1.71
C ARG A 151 14.68 -5.78 -0.63
N PRO A 152 13.36 -5.69 -0.35
CA PRO A 152 12.82 -4.72 0.61
C PRO A 152 13.49 -4.78 1.98
N GLU A 153 13.97 -5.95 2.40
CA GLU A 153 14.69 -6.12 3.67
C GLU A 153 16.00 -5.37 3.68
N ARG A 154 16.74 -5.43 2.58
CA ARG A 154 18.03 -4.75 2.46
C ARG A 154 17.85 -3.26 2.28
N GLU A 155 16.88 -2.86 1.46
CA GLU A 155 16.70 -1.47 1.04
C GLU A 155 15.91 -0.66 2.08
N LEU A 156 14.77 -1.17 2.55
CA LEU A 156 13.92 -0.52 3.55
C LEU A 156 14.26 -0.90 4.99
N GLY A 157 15.03 -1.97 5.20
CA GLY A 157 15.35 -2.47 6.54
C GLY A 157 14.16 -3.12 7.22
N CYS A 158 13.28 -3.80 6.47
CA CYS A 158 12.08 -4.44 6.99
C CYS A 158 12.41 -5.49 8.08
N PRO A 159 12.09 -5.24 9.36
CA PRO A 159 12.41 -6.18 10.40
C PRO A 159 11.44 -7.37 10.37
N ASN A 160 11.94 -8.55 10.70
CA ASN A 160 11.12 -9.75 10.94
C ASN A 160 10.50 -9.79 12.35
N ARG A 161 10.49 -8.64 13.04
CA ARG A 161 9.90 -8.48 14.36
C ARG A 161 9.44 -7.04 14.55
N GLU A 162 8.33 -6.86 15.24
CA GLU A 162 7.92 -5.55 15.71
C GLU A 162 8.72 -5.20 16.98
N PRO A 163 9.11 -3.92 17.20
CA PRO A 163 9.79 -3.52 18.42
C PRO A 163 9.01 -3.92 19.68
N GLY A 164 9.67 -4.56 20.64
CA GLY A 164 9.05 -5.00 21.90
C GLY A 164 8.29 -6.33 21.81
N LEU A 165 8.24 -6.98 20.64
CA LEU A 165 7.53 -8.24 20.44
C LEU A 165 8.50 -9.38 20.03
N PRO A 166 8.14 -10.65 20.30
CA PRO A 166 8.91 -11.80 19.83
C PRO A 166 9.09 -11.81 18.31
N SER A 167 10.15 -12.48 17.85
CA SER A 167 10.41 -12.62 16.42
C SER A 167 9.36 -13.47 15.73
N VAL A 168 9.06 -13.06 14.51
CA VAL A 168 8.12 -13.72 13.63
C VAL A 168 8.91 -14.69 12.74
N HIS A 169 8.52 -15.96 12.75
CA HIS A 169 9.21 -17.04 12.03
C HIS A 169 8.29 -17.66 11.00
N ARG A 170 8.70 -17.64 9.72
CA ARG A 170 8.07 -18.49 8.71
C ARG A 170 8.31 -19.94 9.09
N CYS A 171 7.25 -20.74 8.99
CA CYS A 171 7.34 -22.18 9.12
C CYS A 171 7.34 -22.75 7.70
N ASP A 172 8.30 -23.61 7.39
CA ASP A 172 8.46 -24.18 6.04
C ASP A 172 7.43 -25.28 5.73
N ASP A 173 6.53 -25.59 6.68
CA ASP A 173 5.43 -26.51 6.51
C ASP A 173 4.17 -25.76 6.04
N ASP A 174 3.55 -26.23 4.97
CA ASP A 174 2.18 -25.86 4.62
C ASP A 174 1.19 -26.78 5.35
N ALA A 175 0.00 -26.26 5.62
CA ALA A 175 -1.14 -27.10 6.00
C ALA A 175 -1.73 -27.72 4.71
N PRO A 176 -1.74 -29.08 4.56
CA PRO A 176 -2.22 -29.71 3.34
C PRO A 176 -3.75 -29.79 3.28
N GLY A 177 -4.33 -29.37 2.15
CA GLY A 177 -5.75 -29.46 1.82
C GLY A 177 -6.12 -28.52 0.66
N LEU A 178 -7.37 -28.00 0.64
CA LEU A 178 -7.89 -27.19 -0.48
C LEU A 178 -7.19 -25.83 -0.60
N TYR A 179 -6.69 -25.29 0.51
CA TYR A 179 -6.01 -24.00 0.56
C TYR A 179 -4.60 -24.22 1.10
N SER A 180 -3.57 -23.89 0.33
CA SER A 180 -2.21 -23.87 0.88
C SER A 180 -2.10 -22.76 1.93
N ILE A 181 -2.13 -23.12 3.22
CA ILE A 181 -1.97 -22.14 4.30
C ILE A 181 -0.50 -22.01 4.66
N TRP A 182 0.15 -20.95 4.17
CA TRP A 182 1.49 -20.58 4.62
C TRP A 182 1.42 -20.12 6.06
N MET A 183 2.34 -20.60 6.91
CA MET A 183 2.22 -20.34 8.33
C MET A 183 3.40 -19.58 8.90
N VAL A 184 3.07 -18.79 9.91
CA VAL A 184 4.03 -18.00 10.65
C VAL A 184 3.78 -18.17 12.15
N SER A 185 4.84 -18.52 12.88
CA SER A 185 4.85 -18.38 14.32
C SER A 185 5.23 -16.95 14.68
N ALA A 186 4.27 -16.18 15.17
CA ALA A 186 4.50 -14.77 15.46
C ALA A 186 4.92 -14.53 16.91
N ARG A 187 4.22 -15.12 17.88
CA ARG A 187 4.48 -14.87 19.32
C ARG A 187 4.37 -16.15 20.13
N GLY A 188 5.39 -16.46 20.93
CA GLY A 188 5.35 -17.49 21.98
C GLY A 188 4.99 -18.92 21.53
N THR A 189 5.12 -19.22 20.24
CA THR A 189 4.65 -20.48 19.64
C THR A 189 5.77 -21.15 18.85
N SER A 190 5.79 -22.48 18.77
CA SER A 190 6.73 -23.21 17.90
C SER A 190 6.09 -23.49 16.54
N CYS A 191 6.89 -23.67 15.48
CA CYS A 191 6.36 -24.02 14.17
C CYS A 191 5.54 -25.31 14.16
N ARG A 192 5.95 -26.33 14.94
CA ARG A 192 5.14 -27.55 15.15
C ARG A 192 3.74 -27.24 15.68
N ARG A 193 3.64 -26.28 16.60
CA ARG A 193 2.36 -25.89 17.20
C ARG A 193 1.54 -25.03 16.24
N ALA A 194 2.16 -24.10 15.53
CA ALA A 194 1.54 -23.36 14.44
C ALA A 194 0.91 -24.29 13.41
N ALA A 195 1.66 -25.31 12.96
CA ALA A 195 1.20 -26.38 12.06
C ALA A 195 -0.04 -27.10 12.59
N ALA A 196 -0.02 -27.50 13.85
CA ALA A 196 -1.15 -28.22 14.45
C ALA A 196 -2.42 -27.36 14.58
N VAL A 197 -2.29 -26.03 14.71
CA VAL A 197 -3.40 -25.09 14.79
C VAL A 197 -3.98 -24.84 13.39
N MET A 198 -3.15 -24.50 12.41
CA MET A 198 -3.62 -24.20 11.05
C MET A 198 -4.19 -25.43 10.35
N ARG A 199 -3.58 -26.61 10.50
CA ARG A 199 -4.20 -27.88 10.03
C ARG A 199 -5.53 -28.19 10.70
N ALA A 200 -5.81 -27.63 11.88
CA ALA A 200 -7.11 -27.81 12.53
C ALA A 200 -8.14 -26.80 12.02
N ALA A 201 -7.72 -25.55 11.82
CA ALA A 201 -8.54 -24.54 11.16
C ALA A 201 -8.95 -24.98 9.75
N GLU A 202 -8.02 -25.47 8.95
CA GLU A 202 -8.25 -25.89 7.57
C GLU A 202 -9.24 -27.06 7.45
N ARG A 203 -9.14 -28.09 8.31
CA ARG A 203 -10.07 -29.23 8.28
C ARG A 203 -11.53 -28.82 8.48
N ASP A 204 -11.75 -27.73 9.18
CA ASP A 204 -13.08 -27.24 9.51
C ASP A 204 -13.50 -26.07 8.59
N ALA A 205 -12.61 -25.61 7.70
CA ALA A 205 -12.98 -24.72 6.61
C ALA A 205 -13.82 -25.54 5.61
N PRO A 206 -15.11 -25.21 5.38
CA PRO A 206 -15.98 -26.03 4.58
C PRO A 206 -15.53 -26.05 3.12
N SER A 207 -15.55 -27.24 2.52
CA SER A 207 -15.18 -27.51 1.13
C SER A 207 -16.30 -27.23 0.12
N GLY A 208 -17.21 -26.28 0.41
CA GLY A 208 -18.31 -25.97 -0.51
C GLY A 208 -19.14 -24.75 -0.12
N GLY A 209 -19.11 -23.74 -0.99
CA GLY A 209 -20.18 -22.77 -1.29
C GLY A 209 -20.66 -21.79 -0.22
N ASP A 210 -20.86 -22.23 1.02
CA ASP A 210 -21.67 -21.50 2.02
C ASP A 210 -20.87 -20.43 2.80
N CYS A 211 -19.56 -20.31 2.56
CA CYS A 211 -18.64 -19.38 3.24
C CYS A 211 -17.55 -18.83 2.30
N TYR A 212 -17.83 -18.67 0.99
CA TYR A 212 -16.80 -18.31 0.02
C TYR A 212 -16.21 -16.90 0.25
N GLU A 213 -17.00 -15.94 0.75
CA GLU A 213 -16.52 -14.57 1.02
C GLU A 213 -15.88 -14.42 2.41
N ASP A 214 -16.38 -15.17 3.39
CA ASP A 214 -15.93 -15.17 4.77
C ASP A 214 -15.46 -16.59 5.13
N LEU A 215 -14.15 -16.83 5.13
CA LEU A 215 -13.61 -18.08 5.68
C LEU A 215 -14.20 -18.28 7.09
N CYS A 216 -14.95 -19.38 7.33
CA CYS A 216 -15.82 -19.51 8.51
C CYS A 216 -15.08 -19.59 9.88
N LEU A 217 -13.78 -19.29 9.92
CA LEU A 217 -12.95 -19.32 11.11
C LEU A 217 -13.26 -18.19 12.11
N ARG A 218 -14.18 -17.25 11.80
CA ARG A 218 -14.50 -16.09 12.65
C ARG A 218 -14.90 -16.52 14.06
N GLY A 219 -13.97 -16.34 15.01
CA GLY A 219 -14.21 -16.57 16.43
C GLY A 219 -14.18 -18.05 16.85
N GLN A 220 -13.84 -18.95 15.95
CA GLN A 220 -13.74 -20.39 16.22
C GLN A 220 -12.49 -20.72 17.04
N GLU A 221 -12.54 -21.79 17.82
CA GLU A 221 -11.42 -22.23 18.64
C GLU A 221 -10.76 -23.49 18.09
N TYR A 222 -9.47 -23.38 17.73
CA TYR A 222 -8.67 -24.48 17.21
C TYR A 222 -7.52 -24.77 18.13
N ARG A 223 -7.57 -25.95 18.77
CA ARG A 223 -6.58 -26.37 19.76
C ARG A 223 -6.38 -25.34 20.89
N GLY A 224 -7.44 -24.62 21.27
CA GLY A 224 -7.40 -23.56 22.29
C GLY A 224 -6.84 -22.22 21.81
N TYR A 225 -6.62 -22.05 20.50
CA TYR A 225 -6.41 -20.73 19.89
C TYR A 225 -7.72 -20.24 19.30
N ARG A 226 -8.08 -18.99 19.60
CA ARG A 226 -9.21 -18.34 18.95
C ARG A 226 -8.74 -17.78 17.61
N CYS A 227 -9.32 -18.27 16.53
CA CYS A 227 -8.99 -17.87 15.18
C CYS A 227 -9.97 -16.82 14.65
N ARG A 228 -9.48 -16.02 13.72
CA ARG A 228 -10.23 -15.07 12.91
C ARG A 228 -9.62 -15.10 11.52
N ALA A 229 -10.45 -14.90 10.52
CA ALA A 229 -10.01 -14.73 9.15
C ALA A 229 -10.64 -13.46 8.57
N ALA A 230 -9.95 -12.85 7.63
CA ALA A 230 -10.48 -11.78 6.81
C ALA A 230 -9.85 -11.87 5.41
N LEU A 231 -10.60 -11.44 4.41
CA LEU A 231 -10.12 -11.33 3.05
C LEU A 231 -8.96 -10.31 2.97
N SER A 232 -7.86 -10.71 2.35
CA SER A 232 -6.74 -9.87 1.92
C SER A 232 -6.68 -9.92 0.39
N GLY A 233 -7.10 -8.84 -0.29
CA GLY A 233 -7.18 -8.82 -1.76
C GLY A 233 -8.39 -9.58 -2.31
N GLU A 234 -8.33 -10.02 -3.58
CA GLU A 234 -9.50 -10.58 -4.27
C GLU A 234 -9.80 -12.05 -3.92
N ALA A 235 -8.77 -12.85 -3.62
CA ALA A 235 -8.88 -14.29 -3.39
C ALA A 235 -7.89 -14.84 -2.34
N TYR A 236 -7.35 -13.97 -1.48
CA TYR A 236 -6.50 -14.39 -0.37
C TYR A 236 -7.18 -14.13 0.97
N TRP A 237 -6.90 -14.96 1.97
CA TRP A 237 -7.38 -14.76 3.32
C TRP A 237 -6.22 -14.74 4.30
N ASP A 238 -6.21 -13.73 5.15
CA ASP A 238 -5.36 -13.68 6.32
C ASP A 238 -6.06 -14.35 7.50
N ILE A 239 -5.39 -15.32 8.11
CA ILE A 239 -5.86 -16.07 9.26
C ILE A 239 -4.98 -15.72 10.46
N VAL A 240 -5.56 -15.29 11.56
CA VAL A 240 -4.85 -15.05 12.83
C VAL A 240 -5.50 -15.84 13.94
N CYS A 241 -4.71 -16.69 14.58
CA CYS A 241 -5.09 -17.53 15.70
C CYS A 241 -4.31 -17.12 16.95
N SER A 242 -5.00 -16.70 18.01
CA SER A 242 -4.35 -16.19 19.23
C SER A 242 -4.77 -16.94 20.49
N ARG A 243 -3.85 -17.00 21.48
CA ARG A 243 -4.06 -17.59 22.80
C ARG A 243 -3.21 -16.86 23.84
N GLY A 244 -3.82 -15.92 24.56
CA GLY A 244 -3.08 -15.00 25.42
C GLY A 244 -2.11 -14.17 24.58
N GLU A 245 -0.82 -14.19 24.91
CA GLU A 245 0.22 -13.53 24.11
C GLU A 245 0.67 -14.34 22.90
N ALA A 246 0.27 -15.61 22.80
CA ALA A 246 0.68 -16.48 21.71
C ALA A 246 -0.13 -16.20 20.44
N GLU A 247 0.53 -16.17 19.29
CA GLU A 247 -0.08 -15.86 18.00
C GLU A 247 0.51 -16.72 16.88
N VAL A 248 -0.39 -17.27 16.05
CA VAL A 248 -0.09 -17.98 14.81
C VAL A 248 -0.81 -17.27 13.68
N ARG A 249 -0.12 -17.07 12.55
CA ARG A 249 -0.69 -16.46 11.35
C ARG A 249 -0.66 -17.45 10.20
N GLY A 250 -1.68 -17.42 9.37
CA GLY A 250 -1.85 -18.20 8.16
C GLY A 250 -2.23 -17.27 7.01
N ASN A 251 -1.85 -17.60 5.79
CA ASN A 251 -2.42 -16.98 4.59
C ASN A 251 -2.89 -18.10 3.65
N ALA A 252 -4.13 -18.03 3.20
CA ALA A 252 -4.75 -18.97 2.27
C ALA A 252 -4.99 -18.27 0.93
N ALA A 253 -4.81 -18.97 -0.19
CA ALA A 253 -5.18 -18.55 -1.53
C ALA A 253 -6.12 -19.60 -2.13
N ASP A 254 -7.19 -19.17 -2.81
CA ASP A 254 -8.10 -20.05 -3.58
C ASP A 254 -7.39 -20.74 -4.76
#